data_AF-A0A538JDF0-F1
#
_entry.id   AF-A0A538JDF0-F1
#
_cell.length_a   1.000
_cell.length_b   1.000
_cell.length_c   1.000
_cell.angle_alpha   90.00
_cell.angle_beta   90.00
_cell.angle_gamma   90.00
#
_symmetry.space_group_name_H-M   'P 1'
#
loop_
_entity.id
_entity.type
_entity.pdbx_description
1 polymer ?
#
loop_
_entity_poly.entity_id
_entity_poly.type
_entity_poly.pdbx_seq_one_letter_code
_entity_poly.pdbx_strand_id
1 'polypeptide(L)'
;MLAGDSKSAIDRRLFDDPRVTTFWDPRRLSGDWLAEHRTGRLGTPGLTVWDAFFAFRPSARWSREPSGLIAAASPIIASTAALEDSFVPLLK
;
A
#
# COMPACT_ATOMS: atom_id res chain seq x y z
N MET A 1 1.19 -6.12 11.60
CA MET A 1 0.25 -5.70 12.65
C MET A 1 0.90 -5.76 14.01
N LEU A 2 0.32 -5.09 14.99
CA LEU A 2 0.77 -5.15 16.37
C LEU A 2 0.30 -6.45 17.03
N ALA A 3 0.96 -6.83 18.12
CA ALA A 3 0.57 -8.00 18.89
C ALA A 3 -0.85 -7.80 19.46
N GLY A 4 -1.73 -8.77 19.20
CA GLY A 4 -3.14 -8.70 19.62
C GLY A 4 -4.11 -8.27 18.51
N ASP A 5 -3.62 -7.78 17.37
CA ASP A 5 -4.47 -7.48 16.22
C ASP A 5 -5.11 -8.77 15.66
N SER A 6 -6.40 -8.71 15.36
CA SER A 6 -7.17 -9.83 14.81
C SER A 6 -8.00 -9.37 13.61
N LYS A 7 -8.11 -10.25 12.60
CA LYS A 7 -8.97 -10.00 11.44
C LYS A 7 -10.42 -9.76 11.84
N SER A 8 -10.87 -10.41 12.92
CA SER A 8 -12.23 -10.28 13.42
C SER A 8 -12.53 -8.91 14.04
N ALA A 9 -11.51 -8.13 14.39
CA ALA A 9 -11.66 -6.80 14.95
C ALA A 9 -11.87 -5.71 13.87
N ILE A 10 -11.72 -6.07 12.58
CA ILE A 10 -11.89 -5.14 11.47
C ILE A 10 -13.39 -4.84 11.26
N ASP A 11 -13.77 -3.57 11.27
CA ASP A 11 -15.06 -3.14 10.73
C ASP A 11 -15.06 -3.28 9.20
N ARG A 12 -15.76 -4.30 8.71
CA ARG A 12 -15.79 -4.63 7.27
C ARG A 12 -16.41 -3.52 6.43
N ARG A 13 -17.26 -2.67 7.01
CA ARG A 13 -17.89 -1.55 6.29
C ARG A 13 -16.88 -0.55 5.73
N LEU A 14 -15.70 -0.47 6.35
CA LEU A 14 -14.59 0.37 5.88
C LEU A 14 -13.94 -0.18 4.59
N PHE A 15 -14.25 -1.42 4.20
CA PHE A 15 -13.64 -2.14 3.09
C PHE A 15 -14.65 -2.60 2.03
N ASP A 16 -15.86 -2.04 2.03
CA ASP A 16 -16.96 -2.45 1.13
C ASP A 16 -16.93 -1.73 -0.24
N ASP A 17 -15.87 -1.00 -0.58
CA ASP A 17 -15.74 -0.38 -1.92
C ASP A 17 -15.42 -1.47 -2.98
N PRO A 18 -16.30 -1.71 -3.96
CA PRO A 18 -16.12 -2.78 -4.94
C PRO A 18 -14.92 -2.56 -5.89
N ARG A 19 -14.34 -1.36 -5.91
CA ARG A 19 -13.14 -1.04 -6.69
C ARG A 19 -11.86 -1.44 -5.97
N VAL A 20 -11.93 -1.74 -4.68
CA VAL A 20 -10.76 -2.01 -3.83
C VAL A 20 -10.71 -3.50 -3.51
N THR A 21 -9.54 -4.12 -3.69
CA THR A 21 -9.29 -5.47 -3.21
C THR A 21 -8.50 -5.39 -1.91
N THR A 22 -9.06 -5.92 -0.82
CA THR A 22 -8.43 -5.92 0.49
C THR A 22 -7.90 -7.30 0.85
N PHE A 23 -6.65 -7.37 1.32
CA PHE A 23 -6.05 -8.59 1.84
C PHE A 23 -5.65 -8.39 3.31
N TRP A 24 -5.89 -9.42 4.12
CA TRP A 24 -5.40 -9.46 5.50
C TRP A 24 -3.98 -10.05 5.50
N ASP A 25 -3.00 -9.26 5.94
CA ASP A 25 -1.58 -9.67 6.00
C ASP A 25 -1.06 -9.71 7.45
N PRO A 26 -1.34 -10.79 8.20
CA PRO A 26 -0.96 -10.91 9.62
C PRO A 26 0.54 -10.95 9.84
N ARG A 27 1.29 -11.36 8.82
CA ARG A 27 2.73 -11.52 8.90
C ARG A 27 3.50 -10.31 8.39
N ARG A 28 2.81 -9.27 7.89
CA ARG A 28 3.41 -8.06 7.29
C ARG A 28 4.26 -8.35 6.06
N LEU A 29 4.01 -9.46 5.36
CA LEU A 29 4.83 -9.91 4.23
C LEU A 29 4.96 -8.82 3.17
N SER A 30 3.87 -8.14 2.86
CA SER A 30 3.82 -7.10 1.83
C SER A 30 4.59 -5.86 2.26
N GLY A 31 4.37 -5.41 3.50
CA GLY A 31 5.03 -4.22 4.06
C GLY A 31 6.54 -4.41 4.24
N ASP A 32 6.97 -5.59 4.68
CA ASP A 32 8.38 -5.94 4.84
C ASP A 32 9.07 -6.10 3.49
N TRP A 33 8.45 -6.80 2.54
CA TRP A 33 9.01 -6.94 1.19
C TRP A 33 9.21 -5.59 0.50
N LEU A 34 8.24 -4.68 0.62
CA LEU A 34 8.32 -3.34 0.05
C LEU A 34 9.41 -2.49 0.71
N ALA A 35 9.59 -2.64 2.02
CA ALA A 35 10.68 -2.01 2.75
C ALA A 35 12.07 -2.47 2.25
N GLU A 36 12.21 -3.74 1.96
CA GLU A 36 13.47 -4.33 1.53
C GLU A 36 13.79 -4.05 0.06
N HIS A 37 12.78 -4.00 -0.81
CA HIS A 37 12.97 -4.06 -2.27
C HIS A 37 12.50 -2.81 -3.04
N ARG A 38 11.78 -1.88 -2.40
CA ARG A 38 11.07 -0.77 -3.06
C ARG A 38 11.15 0.56 -2.30
N THR A 39 12.15 0.75 -1.45
CA THR A 39 12.24 1.87 -0.48
C THR A 39 12.60 3.25 -1.02
N GLY A 40 12.67 3.44 -2.33
CA GLY A 40 13.04 4.72 -2.93
C GLY A 40 12.02 5.86 -2.80
N ARG A 41 11.25 5.94 -1.70
CA ARG A 41 10.42 7.08 -1.20
C ARG A 41 9.46 6.74 -0.02
N LEU A 42 9.34 5.48 0.39
CA LEU A 42 8.20 5.00 1.20
C LEU A 42 8.58 4.42 2.57
N GLY A 43 9.87 4.40 2.92
CA GLY A 43 10.35 3.90 4.21
C GLY A 43 11.87 3.83 4.29
N THR A 44 12.39 3.56 5.48
CA THR A 44 13.81 3.23 5.71
C THR A 44 13.98 1.71 5.58
N PRO A 45 15.03 1.21 4.89
CA PRO A 45 15.34 -0.22 4.87
C PRO A 45 15.37 -0.80 6.30
N GLY A 46 14.73 -1.96 6.49
CA GLY A 46 14.59 -2.60 7.80
C GLY A 46 13.36 -2.19 8.63
N LEU A 47 12.47 -1.34 8.09
CA LEU A 47 11.19 -0.96 8.73
C LEU A 47 9.99 -1.35 7.87
N THR A 48 8.91 -1.89 8.46
CA THR A 48 7.67 -2.21 7.75
C THR A 48 6.98 -0.95 7.18
N VAL A 49 6.54 -1.00 5.92
CA VAL A 49 5.64 0.01 5.32
C VAL A 49 4.17 -0.34 5.63
N TRP A 50 3.41 0.61 6.16
CA TRP A 50 2.02 0.40 6.59
C TRP A 50 1.01 1.11 5.71
N ASP A 51 1.22 2.41 5.47
CA ASP A 51 0.30 3.27 4.76
C ASP A 51 0.94 3.72 3.45
N ALA A 52 0.73 2.97 2.37
CA ALA A 52 1.29 3.30 1.06
C ALA A 52 0.34 2.95 -0.08
N PHE A 53 0.45 3.70 -1.17
CA PHE A 53 -0.15 3.35 -2.45
C PHE A 53 0.92 3.19 -3.53
N PHE A 54 0.63 2.33 -4.49
CA PHE A 54 1.43 2.14 -5.70
C PHE A 54 0.50 2.12 -6.91
N ALA A 55 0.80 2.91 -7.92
CA ALA A 55 0.11 2.93 -9.20
C ALA A 55 1.05 2.38 -10.27
N PHE A 56 0.63 1.32 -10.96
CA PHE A 56 1.40 0.67 -12.03
C PHE A 56 0.69 0.81 -13.36
N ARG A 57 1.43 0.66 -14.46
CA ARG A 57 0.84 0.58 -15.81
C ARG A 57 -0.11 -0.61 -15.92
N PRO A 58 -1.16 -0.54 -16.78
CA PRO A 58 -2.06 -1.67 -17.04
C PRO A 58 -1.37 -2.95 -17.52
N SER A 59 -0.17 -2.83 -18.10
CA SER A 59 0.65 -3.95 -18.54
C SER A 59 1.44 -4.63 -17.42
N ALA A 60 1.46 -4.08 -16.19
CA ALA A 60 2.15 -4.70 -15.07
C ALA A 60 1.51 -6.06 -14.70
N ARG A 61 2.35 -7.03 -14.34
CA ARG A 61 1.94 -8.41 -13.99
C ARG A 61 2.69 -8.85 -12.74
N TRP A 62 2.04 -9.69 -11.93
CA TRP A 62 2.51 -10.07 -10.60
C TRP A 62 3.31 -11.39 -10.55
N SER A 63 3.44 -12.11 -11.67
CA SER A 63 4.24 -13.34 -11.75
C SER A 63 5.75 -13.09 -11.87
N ARG A 64 6.14 -11.84 -12.09
CA ARG A 64 7.51 -11.33 -12.06
C ARG A 64 7.49 -10.00 -11.31
N GLU A 65 8.66 -9.56 -10.90
CA GLU A 65 8.83 -8.24 -10.30
C GLU A 65 8.15 -7.15 -11.17
N PRO A 66 7.16 -6.40 -10.65
CA PRO A 66 6.46 -5.40 -11.44
C PRO A 66 7.41 -4.28 -11.84
N SER A 67 7.52 -4.03 -13.14
CA SER A 67 8.21 -2.87 -13.71
C SER A 67 7.20 -1.84 -14.23
N GLY A 68 7.62 -0.58 -14.37
CA GLY A 68 6.75 0.50 -14.85
C GLY A 68 5.80 1.05 -13.79
N LEU A 69 6.33 1.33 -12.59
CA LEU A 69 5.66 2.15 -11.58
C LEU A 69 5.37 3.54 -12.17
N ILE A 70 4.10 3.96 -12.13
CA ILE A 70 3.65 5.29 -12.57
C ILE A 70 3.80 6.29 -11.43
N ALA A 71 3.37 5.92 -10.22
CA ALA A 71 3.45 6.77 -9.03
C ALA A 71 3.40 5.93 -7.75
N ALA A 72 3.92 6.49 -6.65
CA ALA A 72 3.74 5.94 -5.32
C ALA A 72 3.89 7.05 -4.26
N ALA A 73 3.18 6.91 -3.15
CA ALA A 73 3.36 7.73 -1.95
C ALA A 73 2.93 6.97 -0.69
N SER A 74 3.35 7.47 0.47
CA SER A 74 2.98 6.98 1.79
C SER A 74 2.74 8.15 2.74
N PRO A 75 1.50 8.51 3.07
CA PRO A 75 1.30 9.48 4.12
C PRO A 75 1.56 8.80 5.47
N ILE A 76 2.46 9.37 6.27
CA ILE A 76 2.34 9.23 7.72
C ILE A 76 1.03 9.93 8.09
N ILE A 77 0.22 9.30 8.94
CA ILE A 77 -1.02 9.84 9.52
C ILE A 77 -0.89 11.38 9.67
N ALA A 78 -1.84 12.14 9.10
CA ALA A 78 -1.87 13.60 8.92
C ALA A 78 -1.42 14.19 7.56
N SER A 79 -0.96 13.38 6.60
CA SER A 79 -0.58 13.86 5.26
C SER A 79 -1.52 13.40 4.12
N THR A 80 -2.81 13.23 4.42
CA THR A 80 -3.82 12.73 3.47
C THR A 80 -4.00 13.63 2.24
N ALA A 81 -3.86 14.95 2.39
CA ALA A 81 -3.93 15.88 1.26
C ALA A 81 -2.83 15.63 0.22
N ALA A 82 -1.59 15.37 0.66
CA ALA A 82 -0.48 15.07 -0.26
C ALA A 82 -0.68 13.74 -0.99
N LEU A 83 -1.33 12.77 -0.34
CA LEU A 83 -1.75 11.53 -0.97
C LEU A 83 -2.82 11.80 -2.05
N GLU A 84 -3.84 12.59 -1.72
CA GLU A 84 -4.91 12.96 -2.65
C GLU A 84 -4.35 13.66 -3.89
N ASP A 85 -3.50 14.67 -3.72
CA ASP A 85 -2.83 15.41 -4.80
C ASP A 85 -2.02 14.48 -5.71
N SER A 86 -1.38 13.45 -5.14
CA SER A 86 -0.57 12.49 -5.90
C SER A 86 -1.40 11.42 -6.60
N PHE A 87 -2.57 11.07 -6.07
CA PHE A 87 -3.36 9.91 -6.49
C PHE A 87 -4.54 10.27 -7.39
N VAL A 88 -5.35 11.27 -7.02
CA VAL A 88 -6.58 11.63 -7.74
C VAL A 88 -6.34 11.96 -9.23
N PRO A 89 -5.25 12.65 -9.63
CA PRO A 89 -4.99 12.91 -11.04
C PRO A 89 -4.81 11.65 -11.92
N LEU A 90 -4.53 10.49 -11.29
CA LEU A 90 -4.30 9.20 -11.97
C LEU A 90 -5.59 8.40 -12.22
N LEU A 91 -6.73 8.82 -11.67
CA LEU A 91 -8.01 8.09 -11.78
C LEU A 91 -8.80 8.37 -13.07
N LYS A 92 -8.15 8.95 -14.08
CA LYS A 92 -8.78 9.34 -15.35
C LYS A 92 -9.02 8.15 -16.29
#